data_AF-A0A8S1ES65-F1
#
_entry.id   AF-A0A8S1ES65-F1
#
_cell.length_a   1.000
_cell.length_b   1.000
_cell.length_c   1.000
_cell.angle_alpha   90.00
_cell.angle_beta   90.00
_cell.angle_gamma   90.00
#
_symmetry.space_group_name_H-M   'P 1'
#
loop_
_entity.id
_entity.type
_entity.pdbx_description
1 polymer ?
#
loop_
_entity_poly.entity_id
_entity_poly.type
_entity_poly.pdbx_seq_one_letter_code
_entity_poly.pdbx_strand_id
1 'polypeptide(L)'
;MSGGGNQPADAVVEEDAAECKFPKEFEGSNCDALLTAEVFLLLEHRRQQSENKDEIEEMSEVFIKTLNYARRMARFKNRETIRAIRCCFSEKNFHKFEVAQVANLCPETAEECKALVPSLENKIEDAELDELLKDVQAKRTFQ
;
A
#
# COMPACT_ATOMS: atom_id res chain seq x y z
N MET A 1 -17.67 34.46 31.80
CA MET A 1 -17.11 33.11 32.04
C MET A 1 -17.83 32.16 31.11
N SER A 2 -17.31 32.01 29.89
CA SER A 2 -17.96 31.22 28.84
C SER A 2 -17.21 29.90 28.70
N GLY A 3 -17.95 28.80 28.76
CA GLY A 3 -17.44 27.44 28.89
C GLY A 3 -16.55 27.00 27.74
N GLY A 4 -15.34 26.57 28.08
CA GLY A 4 -14.57 25.63 27.28
C GLY A 4 -15.09 24.23 27.56
N GLY A 5 -16.06 23.78 26.77
CA GLY A 5 -16.43 22.37 26.71
C GLY A 5 -15.22 21.59 26.23
N ASN A 6 -14.60 20.86 27.16
CA ASN A 6 -13.60 19.84 26.87
C ASN A 6 -14.29 18.81 25.94
N GLN A 7 -13.97 18.84 24.64
CA GLN A 7 -14.37 17.77 23.74
C GLN A 7 -13.87 16.46 24.33
N PRO A 8 -14.71 15.39 24.41
CA PRO A 8 -14.24 14.13 24.94
C PRO A 8 -13.08 13.67 24.06
N ALA A 9 -11.97 13.35 24.72
CA ALA A 9 -10.78 12.76 24.12
C ALA A 9 -11.20 11.71 23.09
N ASP A 10 -10.54 11.73 21.93
CA ASP A 10 -10.69 10.76 20.85
C ASP A 10 -11.03 9.39 21.43
N ALA A 11 -12.22 8.89 21.14
CA ALA A 11 -12.56 7.52 21.46
C ALA A 11 -11.49 6.66 20.79
N VAL A 12 -10.63 6.04 21.58
CA VAL A 12 -9.61 5.11 21.13
C VAL A 12 -10.36 4.00 20.39
N VAL A 13 -10.36 4.08 19.05
CA VAL A 13 -10.90 3.02 18.22
C VAL A 13 -9.95 1.85 18.42
N GLU A 14 -10.49 0.69 18.76
CA GLU A 14 -9.70 -0.54 18.77
C GLU A 14 -9.30 -0.85 17.31
N GLU A 15 -8.03 -0.59 17.01
CA GLU A 15 -7.46 -0.74 15.67
C GLU A 15 -7.26 -2.22 15.34
N ASP A 16 -7.67 -2.62 14.13
CA ASP A 16 -7.48 -3.98 13.64
C ASP A 16 -7.34 -3.98 12.11
N ALA A 17 -6.13 -4.20 11.63
CA ALA A 17 -5.85 -4.26 10.20
C ALA A 17 -6.52 -5.47 9.51
N ALA A 18 -6.75 -6.57 10.24
CA ALA A 18 -7.42 -7.76 9.74
C ALA A 18 -8.90 -7.50 9.44
N GLU A 19 -9.49 -6.48 10.08
CA GLU A 19 -10.87 -6.03 9.87
C GLU A 19 -10.96 -4.69 9.14
N CYS A 20 -9.84 -4.17 8.62
CA CYS A 20 -9.73 -2.82 8.05
C CYS A 20 -10.22 -1.69 8.99
N LYS A 21 -10.00 -1.84 10.31
CA LYS A 21 -10.28 -0.81 11.31
C LYS A 21 -9.02 0.04 11.53
N PHE A 22 -8.97 1.19 10.87
CA PHE A 22 -7.89 2.15 11.01
C PHE A 22 -8.34 3.44 11.73
N PRO A 23 -7.39 4.19 12.32
CA PRO A 23 -7.66 5.55 12.80
C PRO A 23 -8.20 6.46 11.70
N LYS A 24 -9.03 7.45 12.08
CA LYS A 24 -9.71 8.36 11.14
C LYS A 24 -8.75 9.15 10.23
N GLU A 25 -7.52 9.37 10.67
CA GLU A 25 -6.47 10.02 9.87
C GLU A 25 -6.08 9.22 8.61
N PHE A 26 -6.26 7.89 8.61
CA PHE A 26 -5.96 7.02 7.47
C PHE A 26 -7.16 6.80 6.53
N GLU A 27 -8.37 7.12 6.98
CA GLU A 27 -9.63 6.96 6.23
C GLU A 27 -9.95 8.16 5.32
N GLY A 28 -9.15 9.22 5.39
CA GLY A 28 -9.33 10.42 4.57
C GLY A 28 -9.25 10.14 3.06
N SER A 29 -10.00 10.91 2.27
CA SER A 29 -9.91 10.86 0.80
C SER A 29 -8.53 11.29 0.27
N ASN A 30 -7.78 12.04 1.06
CA ASN A 30 -6.40 12.46 0.81
C ASN A 30 -5.34 11.46 1.28
N CYS A 31 -5.74 10.40 2.00
CA CYS A 31 -4.84 9.34 2.43
C CYS A 31 -4.88 8.21 1.41
N ASP A 32 -3.72 7.67 1.04
CA ASP A 32 -3.64 6.49 0.18
C ASP A 32 -2.56 5.53 0.68
N ALA A 33 -2.78 4.24 0.47
CA ALA A 33 -1.85 3.20 0.85
C ALA A 33 -0.90 2.94 -0.33
N LEU A 34 0.37 3.29 -0.17
CA LEU A 34 1.37 3.11 -1.22
C LEU A 34 1.84 1.66 -1.33
N LEU A 35 2.06 1.22 -2.57
CA LEU A 35 2.75 -0.05 -2.83
C LEU A 35 4.23 0.10 -2.49
N THR A 36 4.87 -0.99 -2.07
CA THR A 36 6.32 -1.01 -1.82
C THR A 36 7.11 -0.57 -3.06
N ALA A 37 6.59 -0.90 -4.24
CA ALA A 37 7.10 -0.46 -5.53
C ALA A 37 6.99 1.06 -5.76
N GLU A 38 5.87 1.67 -5.35
CA GLU A 38 5.68 3.13 -5.45
C GLU A 38 6.60 3.86 -4.46
N VAL A 39 6.70 3.35 -3.23
CA VAL A 39 7.65 3.86 -2.23
C VAL A 39 9.07 3.81 -2.77
N PHE A 40 9.48 2.69 -3.39
CA PHE A 40 10.80 2.58 -4.02
C PHE A 40 11.02 3.66 -5.08
N LEU A 41 10.08 3.86 -6.01
CA LEU A 41 10.22 4.88 -7.07
C LEU A 41 10.30 6.31 -6.50
N LEU A 42 9.48 6.64 -5.50
CA LEU A 42 9.47 7.95 -4.87
C LEU A 42 10.79 8.25 -4.14
N LEU A 43 11.27 7.28 -3.34
CA LEU A 43 12.52 7.43 -2.60
C LEU A 43 13.74 7.44 -3.54
N GLU A 44 13.75 6.60 -4.58
CA GLU A 44 14.83 6.61 -5.57
C GLU A 44 14.92 7.96 -6.29
N HIS A 45 13.77 8.52 -6.68
CA HIS A 45 13.72 9.84 -7.30
C HIS A 45 14.19 10.95 -6.34
N ARG A 46 13.78 10.91 -5.06
CA ARG A 46 14.25 11.87 -4.04
C ARG A 46 15.77 11.76 -3.81
N ARG A 47 16.32 10.54 -3.83
CA ARG A 47 17.78 10.31 -3.74
C ARG A 47 18.50 10.96 -4.91
N GLN A 48 18.07 10.69 -6.15
CA GLN A 48 18.66 11.27 -7.36
C GLN A 48 18.58 12.80 -7.36
N GLN A 49 17.47 13.38 -6.90
CA GLN A 49 17.37 14.83 -6.74
C GLN A 49 18.38 15.40 -5.74
N SER A 50 18.68 14.67 -4.67
CA SER A 50 19.66 15.10 -3.67
C SER A 50 21.09 15.02 -4.21
N GLU A 51 21.39 13.99 -5.00
CA GLU A 51 22.69 13.81 -5.65
C GLU A 51 22.98 14.86 -6.74
N ASN A 52 21.93 15.41 -7.36
CA ASN A 52 22.05 16.44 -8.39
C ASN A 52 22.13 17.88 -7.83
N LYS A 53 22.04 18.07 -6.51
CA LYS A 53 22.25 19.38 -5.90
C LYS A 53 23.73 19.64 -5.69
N ASP A 54 24.13 20.91 -5.83
CA ASP A 54 25.50 21.35 -5.56
C ASP A 54 25.88 21.24 -4.06
N GLU A 55 24.88 21.22 -3.18
CA GLU A 55 25.05 21.01 -1.73
C GLU A 55 24.90 19.53 -1.38
N ILE A 56 25.88 18.99 -0.65
CA ILE A 56 25.84 17.62 -0.12
C ILE A 56 24.84 17.58 1.05
N GLU A 57 23.63 17.11 0.78
CA GLU A 57 22.58 16.86 1.76
C GLU A 57 22.62 15.36 2.14
N GLU A 58 23.13 15.03 3.33
CA GLU A 58 23.12 13.64 3.82
C GLU A 58 21.69 13.17 4.08
N MET A 59 21.32 12.03 3.49
CA MET A 59 20.01 11.44 3.70
C MET A 59 19.95 10.76 5.07
N SER A 60 18.81 10.88 5.76
CA SER A 60 18.65 10.28 7.08
C SER A 60 18.79 8.75 7.04
N GLU A 61 19.22 8.16 8.15
CA GLU A 61 19.34 6.71 8.27
C GLU A 61 18.02 5.98 7.99
N VAL A 62 16.90 6.56 8.46
CA VAL A 62 15.55 6.04 8.18
C VAL A 62 15.26 6.05 6.68
N PHE A 63 15.62 7.12 5.97
CA PHE A 63 15.45 7.19 4.52
C PHE A 63 16.24 6.07 3.81
N ILE A 64 17.52 5.91 4.15
CA ILE A 64 18.40 4.91 3.53
C ILE A 64 17.88 3.50 3.80
N LYS A 65 17.47 3.20 5.04
CA LYS A 65 16.90 1.91 5.42
C LYS A 65 15.60 1.61 4.67
N THR A 66 14.69 2.57 4.61
CA THR A 66 13.40 2.41 3.90
C THR A 66 13.61 2.25 2.40
N LEU A 67 14.52 3.02 1.78
CA LEU A 67 14.85 2.85 0.36
C LEU A 67 15.41 1.46 0.08
N ASN A 68 16.34 0.98 0.91
CA ASN A 68 16.94 -0.35 0.74
C ASN A 68 15.91 -1.47 0.92
N TYR A 69 15.02 -1.33 1.91
CA TYR A 69 13.91 -2.26 2.10
C TYR A 69 12.98 -2.27 0.88
N ALA A 70 12.51 -1.09 0.46
CA ALA A 70 11.60 -0.95 -0.66
C ALA A 70 12.22 -1.48 -1.96
N ARG A 71 13.51 -1.21 -2.21
CA ARG A 71 14.25 -1.72 -3.37
C ARG A 71 14.31 -3.25 -3.39
N ARG A 72 14.48 -3.89 -2.23
CA ARG A 72 14.56 -5.35 -2.10
C ARG A 72 13.19 -6.00 -2.23
N MET A 73 12.15 -5.37 -1.68
CA MET A 73 10.81 -5.94 -1.58
C MET A 73 9.87 -5.57 -2.72
N ALA A 74 10.16 -4.51 -3.47
CA ALA A 74 9.38 -4.09 -4.61
C ALA A 74 9.26 -5.22 -5.63
N ARG A 75 8.02 -5.72 -5.80
CA ARG A 75 7.67 -6.74 -6.79
C ARG A 75 7.65 -6.21 -8.22
N PHE A 76 7.51 -4.89 -8.34
CA PHE A 76 7.39 -4.19 -9.61
C PHE A 76 8.36 -3.02 -9.63
N LYS A 77 9.12 -2.84 -10.72
CA LYS A 77 10.03 -1.70 -10.89
C LYS A 77 9.64 -0.78 -12.04
N ASN A 78 8.81 -1.25 -12.96
CA ASN A 78 8.30 -0.44 -14.07
C ASN A 78 7.05 0.34 -13.62
N ARG A 79 7.08 1.68 -13.83
CA ARG A 79 5.98 2.61 -13.52
C ARG A 79 4.68 2.28 -14.26
N GLU A 80 4.77 1.84 -15.51
CA GLU A 80 3.61 1.43 -16.30
C GLU A 80 2.98 0.16 -15.75
N THR A 81 3.80 -0.83 -15.35
CA THR A 81 3.30 -2.04 -14.68
C THR A 81 2.61 -1.68 -13.37
N ILE A 82 3.21 -0.83 -12.53
CA ILE A 82 2.59 -0.41 -11.26
C ILE A 82 1.22 0.22 -11.50
N ARG A 83 1.11 1.09 -12.51
CA ARG A 83 -0.17 1.69 -12.89
C ARG A 83 -1.18 0.63 -13.37
N ALA A 84 -0.73 -0.32 -14.18
CA ALA A 84 -1.59 -1.41 -14.65
C ALA A 84 -2.07 -2.30 -13.51
N ILE A 85 -1.21 -2.58 -12.51
CA ILE A 85 -1.58 -3.32 -11.30
C ILE A 85 -2.66 -2.55 -10.53
N ARG A 86 -2.50 -1.24 -10.31
CA ARG A 86 -3.56 -0.41 -9.69
C ARG A 86 -4.88 -0.51 -10.45
N CYS A 87 -4.84 -0.45 -11.77
CA CYS A 87 -6.04 -0.56 -12.60
C CYS A 87 -6.77 -1.90 -12.44
N CYS A 88 -6.06 -3.01 -12.16
CA CYS A 88 -6.70 -4.32 -11.91
C CYS A 88 -7.66 -4.28 -10.70
N PHE A 89 -7.41 -3.40 -9.74
CA PHE A 89 -8.23 -3.27 -8.53
C PHE A 89 -9.28 -2.16 -8.61
N SER A 90 -9.24 -1.29 -9.63
CA SER A 90 -10.09 -0.09 -9.71
C SER A 90 -11.59 -0.36 -9.80
N GLU A 91 -11.97 -1.52 -10.34
CA GLU A 91 -13.39 -1.92 -10.49
C GLU A 91 -13.90 -2.69 -9.27
N LYS A 92 -13.05 -2.94 -8.26
CA LYS A 92 -13.36 -3.73 -7.07
C LYS A 92 -13.56 -2.81 -5.87
N ASN A 93 -14.49 -3.19 -4.98
CA ASN A 93 -14.73 -2.46 -3.73
C ASN A 93 -13.71 -2.86 -2.64
N PHE A 94 -12.43 -2.72 -2.94
CA PHE A 94 -11.34 -3.03 -2.02
C PHE A 94 -10.90 -1.79 -1.26
N HIS A 95 -10.59 -1.97 0.02
CA HIS A 95 -9.95 -0.96 0.82
C HIS A 95 -8.53 -0.70 0.30
N LYS A 96 -8.04 0.53 0.42
CA LYS A 96 -6.71 0.93 -0.06
C LYS A 96 -5.61 0.05 0.53
N PHE A 97 -5.77 -0.32 1.81
CA PHE A 97 -4.90 -1.28 2.51
C PHE A 97 -4.90 -2.66 1.83
N GLU A 98 -6.06 -3.20 1.49
CA GLU A 98 -6.18 -4.53 0.86
C GLU A 98 -5.47 -4.56 -0.50
N VAL A 99 -5.68 -3.52 -1.31
CA VAL A 99 -4.97 -3.35 -2.59
C VAL A 99 -3.46 -3.36 -2.39
N ALA A 100 -2.96 -2.61 -1.39
CA ALA A 100 -1.54 -2.57 -1.09
C ALA A 100 -1.00 -3.92 -0.60
N GLN A 101 -1.74 -4.63 0.26
CA GLN A 101 -1.36 -5.94 0.77
C GLN A 101 -1.29 -6.98 -0.36
N VAL A 102 -2.33 -7.10 -1.18
CA VAL A 102 -2.37 -8.07 -2.29
C VAL A 102 -1.25 -7.79 -3.30
N ALA A 103 -1.05 -6.53 -3.68
CA ALA A 103 0.00 -6.17 -4.63
C ALA A 103 1.43 -6.37 -4.08
N ASN A 104 1.66 -6.19 -2.78
CA ASN A 104 2.97 -6.38 -2.16
C ASN A 104 3.31 -7.87 -1.91
N LEU A 105 2.31 -8.63 -1.45
CA LEU A 105 2.47 -10.06 -1.11
C LEU A 105 2.45 -10.95 -2.35
N CYS A 106 1.64 -10.59 -3.36
CA CYS A 106 1.41 -11.37 -4.58
C CYS A 106 1.01 -12.83 -4.29
N PRO A 107 -0.10 -13.08 -3.56
CA PRO A 107 -0.59 -14.43 -3.33
C PRO A 107 -0.96 -15.11 -4.65
N GLU A 108 -0.91 -16.43 -4.67
CA GLU A 108 -1.12 -17.24 -5.88
C GLU A 108 -2.51 -17.86 -5.96
N THR A 109 -3.19 -18.02 -4.84
CA THR A 109 -4.54 -18.57 -4.75
C THR A 109 -5.45 -17.70 -3.90
N ALA A 110 -6.76 -17.79 -4.14
CA ALA A 110 -7.77 -17.14 -3.31
C ALA A 110 -7.65 -17.54 -1.83
N GLU A 111 -7.40 -18.83 -1.56
CA GLU A 111 -7.18 -19.36 -0.20
C GLU A 111 -6.00 -18.66 0.49
N GLU A 112 -4.84 -18.57 -0.17
CA GLU A 112 -3.68 -17.88 0.38
C GLU A 112 -3.97 -16.38 0.59
N CYS A 113 -4.60 -15.75 -0.39
CA CYS A 113 -4.92 -14.33 -0.35
C CYS A 113 -5.82 -13.98 0.83
N LYS A 114 -6.88 -14.77 1.04
CA LYS A 114 -7.81 -14.62 2.17
C LYS A 114 -7.17 -14.96 3.51
N ALA A 115 -6.29 -15.97 3.57
CA ALA A 115 -5.53 -16.28 4.77
C ALA A 115 -4.57 -15.13 5.18
N LEU A 116 -3.97 -14.44 4.22
CA LEU A 116 -3.06 -13.32 4.45
C LEU A 116 -3.80 -11.99 4.69
N VAL A 117 -4.96 -11.81 4.06
CA VAL A 117 -5.79 -10.59 4.09
C VAL A 117 -7.24 -10.98 4.43
N PRO A 118 -7.52 -11.31 5.71
CA PRO A 118 -8.81 -11.87 6.13
C PRO A 118 -9.99 -10.93 5.94
N SER A 119 -9.76 -9.62 5.80
CA SER A 119 -10.82 -8.65 5.47
C SER A 119 -11.46 -8.88 4.09
N LEU A 120 -10.84 -9.70 3.23
CA LEU A 120 -11.36 -10.09 1.92
C LEU A 120 -12.31 -11.29 1.95
N GLU A 121 -12.38 -12.04 3.06
CA GLU A 121 -13.09 -13.33 3.15
C GLU A 121 -14.51 -13.29 2.57
N ASN A 122 -15.26 -12.23 2.90
CA ASN A 122 -16.66 -12.04 2.53
C ASN A 122 -16.88 -10.92 1.48
N LYS A 123 -15.80 -10.39 0.87
CA LYS A 123 -15.88 -9.28 -0.09
C LYS A 123 -15.84 -9.70 -1.55
N ILE A 124 -15.28 -10.87 -1.83
CA ILE A 124 -15.06 -11.37 -3.19
C ILE A 124 -15.13 -12.90 -3.21
N GLU A 125 -15.72 -13.45 -4.26
CA GLU A 125 -15.78 -14.89 -4.50
C GLU A 125 -14.41 -15.44 -4.92
N ASP A 126 -14.10 -16.68 -4.56
CA ASP A 126 -12.78 -17.28 -4.80
C ASP A 126 -12.43 -17.31 -6.29
N ALA A 127 -13.39 -17.65 -7.15
CA ALA A 127 -13.17 -17.69 -8.60
C ALA A 127 -12.80 -16.31 -9.18
N GLU A 128 -13.46 -15.26 -8.71
CA GLU A 128 -13.20 -13.88 -9.14
C GLU A 128 -11.86 -13.38 -8.60
N LEU A 129 -11.52 -13.75 -7.37
CA LEU A 129 -10.24 -13.44 -6.76
C LEU A 129 -9.09 -14.15 -7.49
N ASP A 130 -9.24 -15.43 -7.81
CA ASP A 130 -8.24 -16.18 -8.58
C ASP A 130 -7.98 -15.57 -9.97
N GLU A 131 -9.02 -15.09 -10.66
CA GLU A 131 -8.86 -14.38 -11.94
C GLU A 131 -8.07 -13.07 -11.76
N LEU A 132 -8.39 -12.29 -10.73
CA LEU A 132 -7.67 -11.07 -10.40
C LEU A 132 -6.19 -11.35 -10.07
N LEU A 133 -5.91 -12.40 -9.29
CA LEU A 133 -4.54 -12.80 -8.95
C LEU A 133 -3.75 -13.24 -10.17
N LYS A 134 -4.36 -13.99 -11.10
CA LYS A 134 -3.74 -14.35 -12.38
C LYS A 134 -3.37 -13.11 -13.21
N ASP A 135 -4.24 -12.10 -13.25
CA ASP A 135 -3.98 -10.85 -13.96
C ASP A 135 -2.82 -10.05 -13.36
N VAL A 136 -2.72 -10.03 -12.03
CA VAL A 136 -1.61 -9.42 -11.28
C VAL A 136 -0.30 -10.17 -11.56
N GLN A 137 -0.32 -11.50 -11.53
CA GLN A 137 0.84 -12.35 -11.81
C GLN A 137 1.32 -12.23 -13.25
N ALA A 138 0.40 -12.19 -14.23
CA ALA A 138 0.77 -12.02 -15.62
C ALA A 138 1.59 -10.73 -15.79
N LYS A 139 1.14 -9.62 -15.20
CA LYS A 139 1.82 -8.32 -15.23
C LYS A 139 3.16 -8.31 -14.48
N ARG A 140 3.36 -9.21 -13.51
CA ARG A 140 4.65 -9.43 -12.84
C ARG A 140 5.69 -10.06 -13.77
N THR A 141 5.28 -11.04 -14.57
CA THR A 141 6.17 -11.85 -15.41
C THR A 141 6.68 -11.10 -16.66
N PHE A 142 5.97 -10.07 -17.11
CA PHE A 142 6.36 -9.24 -18.27
C PHE A 142 7.32 -8.09 -17.95
N GLN A 143 7.98 -8.09 -16.78
CA GLN A 143 9.01 -7.10 -16.40
C GLN A 143 10.42 -7.51 -16.82
#